data_AF-A0A8A0RM70-F1
#
_entry.id   AF-A0A8A0RM70-F1
#
_cell.length_a   1.000
_cell.length_b   1.000
_cell.length_c   1.000
_cell.angle_alpha   90.00
_cell.angle_beta   90.00
_cell.angle_gamma   90.00
#
_symmetry.space_group_name_H-M   'P 1'
#
loop_
_entity.id
_entity.type
_entity.pdbx_description
1 polymer ?
#
loop_
_entity_poly.entity_id
_entity_poly.type
_entity_poly.pdbx_seq_one_letter_code
_entity_poly.pdbx_strand_id
1 'polypeptide(L)'
;MNRTVLTMAIVRIIFGLMSLSGAFLMLKFNQVEKALRINGILGSIGPFVFIFVSGLGIASLAGKLPLEKLVMITIGMVLILFGTR
;
A
#
# COMPACT_ATOMS: atom_id res chain seq x y z
N MET A 1 -18.09 12.68 8.47
CA MET A 1 -17.08 11.74 7.93
C MET A 1 -15.74 12.47 7.82
N ASN A 2 -14.64 11.94 8.38
CA ASN A 2 -13.32 12.54 8.16
C ASN A 2 -12.91 12.31 6.70
N ARG A 3 -12.67 13.40 5.95
CA ARG A 3 -12.33 13.32 4.52
C ARG A 3 -11.05 12.54 4.26
N THR A 4 -10.03 12.66 5.13
CA THR A 4 -8.79 11.90 5.01
C THR A 4 -9.04 10.41 5.15
N VAL A 5 -9.82 10.00 6.16
CA VAL A 5 -10.15 8.58 6.37
C VAL A 5 -10.92 8.01 5.17
N LEU A 6 -11.85 8.79 4.61
CA LEU A 6 -12.57 8.41 3.40
C LEU A 6 -11.61 8.20 2.22
N THR A 7 -10.67 9.12 1.99
CA THR A 7 -9.67 8.99 0.92
C THR A 7 -8.76 7.77 1.16
N MET A 8 -8.28 7.56 2.39
CA MET A 8 -7.48 6.39 2.75
C MET A 8 -8.22 5.09 2.47
N ALA A 9 -9.49 5.01 2.87
CA ALA A 9 -10.33 3.83 2.65
C ALA A 9 -10.57 3.57 1.16
N ILE A 10 -10.90 4.60 0.37
CA ILE A 10 -11.13 4.48 -1.08
C ILE A 10 -9.87 3.95 -1.78
N VAL A 11 -8.70 4.53 -1.48
CA VAL A 11 -7.43 4.08 -2.07
C VAL A 11 -7.16 2.61 -1.73
N ARG A 12 -7.44 2.20 -0.49
CA ARG A 12 -7.25 0.80 -0.05
C ARG A 12 -8.23 -0.14 -0.73
N ILE A 13 -9.48 0.27 -0.90
CA ILE A 13 -10.50 -0.50 -1.63
C ILE A 13 -10.07 -0.70 -3.08
N ILE A 14 -9.60 0.35 -3.77
CA ILE A 14 -9.13 0.26 -5.15
C ILE A 14 -7.98 -0.74 -5.26
N PHE A 15 -6.96 -0.65 -4.40
CA PHE A 15 -5.84 -1.59 -4.41
C PHE A 15 -6.26 -3.02 -4.04
N GLY A 16 -7.20 -3.17 -3.10
CA GLY A 16 -7.80 -4.45 -2.75
C GLY A 16 -8.52 -5.09 -3.93
N LEU A 17 -9.29 -4.31 -4.70
CA LEU A 17 -9.96 -4.76 -5.92
C LEU A 17 -8.95 -5.18 -6.98
N MET A 18 -7.87 -4.42 -7.20
CA MET A 18 -6.80 -4.83 -8.11
C MET A 18 -6.17 -6.16 -7.70
N SER A 19 -5.94 -6.34 -6.40
CA SER A 19 -5.37 -7.57 -5.84
C SER A 19 -6.32 -8.76 -6.02
N LEU A 20 -7.61 -8.54 -5.80
CA LEU A 20 -8.66 -9.53 -6.00
C LEU A 20 -8.79 -9.92 -7.49
N SER A 21 -8.78 -8.94 -8.40
CA SER A 21 -8.74 -9.19 -9.84
C SER A 21 -7.50 -9.97 -10.26
N GLY A 22 -6.34 -9.65 -9.67
CA GLY A 22 -5.11 -10.42 -9.86
C GLY A 22 -5.26 -11.87 -9.45
N ALA A 23 -5.82 -12.13 -8.26
CA ALA A 23 -6.07 -13.49 -7.78
C ALA A 23 -6.99 -14.27 -8.74
N PHE A 24 -8.07 -13.65 -9.24
CA PHE A 24 -8.92 -14.28 -10.25
C PHE A 24 -8.17 -14.59 -11.55
N LEU A 25 -7.28 -13.70 -12.01
CA LEU A 25 -6.44 -13.98 -13.18
C LEU A 25 -5.45 -15.12 -12.91
N MET A 26 -4.85 -15.20 -11.73
CA MET A 26 -3.97 -16.32 -11.34
C MET A 26 -4.73 -17.65 -11.42
N LEU A 27 -5.94 -17.71 -10.85
CA LEU A 27 -6.80 -18.88 -10.89
C LEU A 27 -7.22 -19.23 -12.32
N LYS A 28 -7.58 -18.22 -13.14
CA LYS A 28 -7.99 -18.41 -14.53
C LYS A 28 -6.86 -18.99 -15.39
N PHE A 29 -5.62 -18.52 -15.22
CA PHE A 29 -4.50 -19.00 -16.01
C PHE A 29 -3.93 -20.32 -15.50
N ASN A 30 -4.10 -20.62 -14.21
CA ASN A 30 -3.67 -21.85 -13.54
C ASN A 30 -2.22 -22.27 -13.89
N GLN A 31 -1.33 -21.28 -14.03
CA GLN A 31 0.07 -21.46 -14.38
C GLN A 31 0.92 -20.67 -13.39
N VAL A 32 1.84 -21.37 -12.71
CA VAL A 32 2.68 -20.77 -11.66
C VAL A 32 3.50 -19.59 -12.19
N GLU A 33 4.06 -19.69 -13.39
CA GLU A 33 4.85 -18.61 -13.98
C GLU A 33 4.03 -17.33 -14.21
N LYS A 34 2.80 -17.46 -14.72
CA LYS A 34 1.89 -16.31 -14.89
C LYS A 34 1.45 -15.75 -13.55
N ALA A 35 1.20 -16.61 -12.57
CA ALA A 35 0.83 -16.19 -11.23
C ALA A 35 1.96 -15.39 -10.56
N LEU A 36 3.22 -15.84 -10.69
CA LEU A 36 4.38 -15.11 -10.21
C LEU A 36 4.54 -13.73 -10.87
N ARG A 37 4.31 -13.62 -12.18
CA ARG A 37 4.34 -12.33 -12.88
C ARG A 37 3.25 -11.37 -12.36
N ILE A 38 2.01 -11.86 -12.21
CA ILE A 38 0.91 -11.05 -11.66
C ILE A 38 1.23 -10.62 -10.22
N ASN A 39 1.71 -11.55 -9.39
CA ASN A 39 2.07 -11.28 -8.00
C ASN A 39 3.22 -10.28 -7.89
N GLY A 40 4.22 -10.39 -8.78
CA GLY A 40 5.33 -9.44 -8.85
C GLY A 40 4.88 -8.03 -9.18
N ILE A 41 3.96 -7.87 -10.15
CA ILE A 41 3.40 -6.55 -10.52
C ILE A 41 2.59 -5.96 -9.35
N LEU A 42 1.65 -6.73 -8.78
CA LEU A 42 0.82 -6.25 -7.66
C LEU A 42 1.63 -5.99 -6.40
N GLY A 43 2.58 -6.88 -6.09
CA GLY A 43 3.51 -6.76 -4.98
C GLY A 43 4.40 -5.53 -5.11
N SER A 44 4.82 -5.16 -6.32
CA SER A 44 5.59 -3.93 -6.56
C SER A 44 4.76 -2.65 -6.33
N ILE A 45 3.46 -2.67 -6.64
CA ILE A 45 2.56 -1.52 -6.43
C ILE A 45 2.20 -1.34 -4.95
N GLY A 46 2.16 -2.44 -4.18
CA GLY A 46 1.79 -2.46 -2.76
C GLY A 46 2.52 -1.44 -1.88
N PRO A 47 3.86 -1.38 -1.91
CA PRO A 47 4.65 -0.39 -1.18
C PRO A 47 4.25 1.05 -1.50
N PHE A 48 4.03 1.39 -2.78
CA PHE A 48 3.64 2.75 -3.18
C PHE A 48 2.26 3.14 -2.63
N VAL A 49 1.29 2.22 -2.71
CA VAL A 49 -0.04 2.45 -2.13
C VAL A 49 0.03 2.62 -0.62
N PHE A 50 0.81 1.78 0.06
CA PHE A 50 1.00 1.86 1.50
C PHE A 50 1.59 3.21 1.92
N ILE A 51 2.61 3.69 1.20
CA ILE A 51 3.27 4.97 1.47
C ILE A 51 2.31 6.13 1.24
N PHE A 52 1.54 6.10 0.16
CA PHE A 52 0.56 7.14 -0.13
C PHE A 52 -0.51 7.24 0.96
N VAL A 53 -1.11 6.12 1.34
CA VAL A 53 -2.12 6.07 2.41
C VAL A 53 -1.54 6.49 3.76
N SER A 54 -0.35 5.99 4.10
CA SER A 54 0.35 6.35 5.35
C SER A 54 0.69 7.84 5.37
N GLY A 55 1.16 8.40 4.25
CA GLY A 55 1.44 9.82 4.10
C GLY A 55 0.20 10.69 4.32
N LEU A 56 -0.96 10.30 3.77
CA LEU A 56 -2.24 10.98 4.02
C LEU A 56 -2.61 10.96 5.51
N GLY A 57 -2.46 9.81 6.17
CA GLY A 57 -2.72 9.67 7.60
C GLY A 57 -1.80 10.54 8.45
N ILE A 58 -0.49 10.47 8.20
CA ILE A 58 0.53 11.28 8.88
C ILE A 58 0.27 12.77 8.68
N ALA A 59 0.00 13.21 7.45
CA ALA A 59 -0.29 14.61 7.14
C ALA A 59 -1.51 15.13 7.91
N SER A 60 -2.54 14.30 8.10
CA SER A 60 -3.73 14.68 8.89
C SER A 60 -3.49 14.72 10.40
N LEU A 61 -2.42 14.08 10.88
CA LEU A 61 -1.99 14.06 12.27
C LEU A 61 -0.81 15.01 12.52
N ALA A 62 -0.32 15.71 11.49
CA ALA A 62 0.78 16.65 11.61
C ALA A 62 0.40 17.75 12.63
N GLY A 63 1.26 17.95 13.63
CA GLY A 63 1.01 18.85 14.77
C GLY A 63 0.28 18.23 15.97
N LYS A 64 -0.23 17.00 15.86
CA LYS A 64 -0.80 16.23 16.99
C LYS A 64 0.11 15.12 17.48
N LEU A 65 1.06 14.69 16.65
CA LEU A 65 2.02 13.64 16.97
C LEU A 65 3.36 14.24 17.42
N PRO A 66 4.00 13.66 18.45
CA PRO A 66 5.38 14.00 18.79
C PRO A 66 6.34 13.63 17.65
N LEU A 67 7.39 14.43 17.47
CA LEU A 67 8.33 14.33 16.35
C LEU A 67 9.02 12.95 16.29
N GLU A 68 9.33 12.34 17.43
CA GLU A 68 9.93 11.01 17.54
C GLU A 68 9.11 9.93 16.81
N LYS A 69 7.79 9.96 16.97
CA LYS A 69 6.89 8.99 16.31
C LYS A 69 6.84 9.21 14.80
N LEU A 70 6.87 10.48 14.35
CA LEU A 70 6.92 10.81 12.93
C LEU A 70 8.19 10.27 12.28
N VAL A 71 9.35 10.51 12.90
CA VAL A 71 10.64 10.01 12.43
C VAL A 71 10.63 8.48 12.35
N MET A 72 10.14 7.79 13.38
CA MET A 72 10.07 6.33 13.40
C MET A 72 9.19 5.76 12.29
N ILE A 73 8.03 6.36 12.03
CA ILE A 73 7.13 5.93 10.94
C ILE A 73 7.80 6.18 9.58
N THR A 74 8.41 7.35 9.38
CA THR A 74 9.12 7.67 8.13
C THR A 74 10.28 6.72 7.87
N ILE A 75 11.07 6.36 8.90
CA ILE A 75 12.13 5.35 8.78
C ILE A 75 11.54 4.00 8.35
N GLY A 76 10.45 3.55 8.97
CA GLY A 76 9.78 2.31 8.58
C GLY A 76 9.32 2.31 7.12
N MET A 77 8.75 3.42 6.64
CA MET A 77 8.36 3.57 5.23
C MET A 77 9.56 3.47 4.28
N VAL A 78 10.69 4.08 4.64
CA VAL A 78 11.94 4.01 3.88
C VAL A 78 12.50 2.59 3.87
N LEU A 79 12.51 1.89 5.01
CA LEU A 79 12.95 0.49 5.10
C LEU A 79 12.10 -0.44 4.23
N ILE A 80 10.78 -0.25 4.20
CA ILE A 80 9.90 -1.02 3.30
C ILE A 80 10.31 -0.80 1.84
N LEU A 81 10.57 0.45 1.42
CA LEU A 81 11.03 0.73 0.06
C LEU A 81 12.36 0.06 -0.28
N PHE A 82 13.32 0.09 0.64
CA PHE A 82 14.62 -0.56 0.44
C PHE A 82 14.51 -2.08 0.45
N GLY A 83 13.68 -2.66 1.32
CA GLY A 83 13.51 -4.12 1.40
C GLY A 83 12.66 -4.73 0.29
N THR A 84 11.88 -3.92 -0.43
CA THR A 84 11.05 -4.39 -1.57
C THR A 84 11.68 -4.06 -2.93
N ARG A 85 12.92 -3.55 -2.94
CA ARG A 85 13.76 -3.38 -4.14
C ARG A 85 14.75 -4.51 -4.27
#